data_AF-A0A2L2N4S3-F1
#
_entry.id   AF-A0A2L2N4S3-F1
#
_cell.length_a   1.000
_cell.length_b   1.000
_cell.length_c   1.000
_cell.angle_alpha   90.00
_cell.angle_beta   90.00
_cell.angle_gamma   90.00
#
_symmetry.space_group_name_H-M   'P 1'
#
loop_
_entity.id
_entity.type
_entity.pdbx_description
1 polymer ?
#
loop_
_entity_poly.entity_id
_entity_poly.type
_entity_poly.pdbx_seq_one_letter_code
_entity_poly.pdbx_strand_id
1 'polypeptide(L)'
;MKPLASEVDKLTQQIREQELVQSLVEESIAKGAIYEEIVLAELQKWAKTCGAEISYVGDENRPGDILIKLTSNSVVGIDITIILEARNRESQRWGRTKISRHLESAMARYEANCAIFLSHSNRGLGKDIGDFGQGECQYGFWVATHHDMINIAIQVLILRQQLTSQQTFNSQIDGTAIEFQVQQIESSLKHITQINTYLTETEKNSEGIREQAKALRKEIRSSLERITQAISKSNPQA
;
A
#
# COMPACT_ATOMS: atom_id res chain seq x y z
N MET A 1 -29.87 14.74 3.29
CA MET A 1 -28.63 15.11 4.03
C MET A 1 -28.15 14.06 5.04
N LYS A 2 -28.97 13.12 5.55
CA LYS A 2 -28.52 12.05 6.47
C LYS A 2 -27.59 10.94 5.90
N PRO A 3 -27.57 10.59 4.60
CA PRO A 3 -26.73 9.48 4.10
C PRO A 3 -25.23 9.78 4.22
N LEU A 4 -24.84 11.00 3.83
CA LEU A 4 -23.45 11.43 3.74
C LEU A 4 -22.73 11.42 5.10
N ALA A 5 -23.41 11.84 6.17
CA ALA A 5 -22.83 11.83 7.51
C ALA A 5 -22.55 10.39 8.00
N SER A 6 -23.43 9.44 7.68
CA SER A 6 -23.22 8.03 8.04
C SER A 6 -22.11 7.37 7.22
N GLU A 7 -21.92 7.80 5.97
CA GLU A 7 -20.80 7.34 5.13
C GLU A 7 -19.48 7.93 5.58
N VAL A 8 -19.46 9.20 5.99
CA VAL A 8 -18.28 9.85 6.59
C VAL A 8 -17.89 9.18 7.90
N ASP A 9 -18.84 8.84 8.78
CA ASP A 9 -18.55 8.13 10.03
C ASP A 9 -17.98 6.73 9.78
N LYS A 10 -18.54 5.99 8.81
CA LYS A 10 -18.01 4.67 8.42
C LYS A 10 -16.60 4.75 7.84
N LEU A 11 -16.35 5.70 6.95
CA LEU A 11 -15.03 5.94 6.38
C LEU A 11 -14.03 6.36 7.46
N THR A 12 -14.45 7.21 8.40
CA THR A 12 -13.62 7.64 9.54
C THR A 12 -13.26 6.45 10.43
N GLN A 13 -14.20 5.53 10.66
CA GLN A 13 -13.93 4.32 11.43
C GLN A 13 -12.95 3.38 10.69
N GLN A 14 -13.13 3.18 9.39
CA GLN A 14 -12.23 2.37 8.56
C GLN A 14 -10.82 2.94 8.50
N ILE A 15 -10.68 4.26 8.39
CA ILE A 15 -9.37 4.95 8.44
C ILE A 15 -8.69 4.71 9.78
N ARG A 16 -9.43 4.85 10.90
CA ARG A 16 -8.87 4.60 12.24
C ARG A 16 -8.44 3.15 12.44
N GLU A 17 -9.20 2.20 11.91
CA GLU A 17 -8.85 0.77 11.98
C GLU A 17 -7.57 0.48 11.17
N GLN A 18 -7.42 1.10 10.00
CA GLN A 18 -6.19 1.02 9.18
C GLN A 18 -4.99 1.67 9.90
N GLU A 19 -5.17 2.88 10.46
CA GLU A 19 -4.13 3.57 11.25
C GLU A 19 -3.70 2.74 12.48
N LEU A 20 -4.64 2.04 13.12
CA LEU A 20 -4.34 1.16 14.25
C LEU A 20 -3.48 -0.03 13.82
N VAL A 21 -3.84 -0.71 12.72
CA VAL A 21 -3.05 -1.83 12.18
C VAL A 21 -1.66 -1.36 11.79
N GLN A 22 -1.56 -0.23 11.10
CA GLN A 22 -0.28 0.35 10.71
C GLN A 22 0.58 0.71 11.93
N SER A 23 -0.02 1.33 12.96
CA SER A 23 0.71 1.69 14.19
C SER A 23 1.24 0.48 14.95
N LEU A 24 0.51 -0.64 14.95
CA LEU A 24 0.95 -1.89 15.57
C LEU A 24 2.12 -2.51 14.81
N VAL A 25 2.10 -2.47 13.47
CA VAL A 25 3.22 -2.92 12.63
C VAL A 25 4.45 -2.05 12.88
N GLU A 26 4.29 -0.73 12.87
CA GLU A 26 5.37 0.23 13.14
C GLU A 26 5.95 0.06 14.55
N GLU A 27 5.10 -0.14 15.57
CA GLU A 27 5.54 -0.37 16.95
C GLU A 27 6.28 -1.70 17.09
N SER A 28 5.82 -2.76 16.44
CA SER A 28 6.51 -4.06 16.40
C SER A 28 7.87 -3.99 15.73
N ILE A 29 7.98 -3.28 14.60
CA ILE A 29 9.26 -3.03 13.92
C ILE A 29 10.18 -2.18 14.80
N ALA A 30 9.66 -1.13 15.44
CA ALA A 30 10.43 -0.29 16.36
C ALA A 30 10.93 -1.07 17.59
N LYS A 31 10.19 -2.10 18.02
CA LYS A 31 10.59 -3.08 19.04
C LYS A 31 11.61 -4.11 18.55
N GLY A 32 12.02 -4.04 17.28
CA GLY A 32 13.08 -4.87 16.69
C GLY A 32 12.58 -6.10 15.92
N ALA A 33 11.28 -6.22 15.64
CA ALA A 33 10.76 -7.32 14.84
C ALA A 33 11.22 -7.21 13.36
N ILE A 34 11.53 -8.35 12.76
CA ILE A 34 11.89 -8.44 11.35
C ILE A 34 10.61 -8.31 10.53
N TYR A 35 10.57 -7.39 9.57
CA TYR A 35 9.36 -7.08 8.81
C TYR A 35 8.80 -8.31 8.07
N GLU A 36 9.67 -9.15 7.52
CA GLU A 36 9.29 -10.40 6.86
C GLU A 36 8.52 -11.35 7.79
N GLU A 37 8.91 -11.43 9.08
CA GLU A 37 8.20 -12.26 10.07
C GLU A 37 6.80 -11.74 10.38
N ILE A 38 6.61 -10.41 10.37
CA ILE A 38 5.29 -9.78 10.54
C ILE A 38 4.39 -10.15 9.36
N VAL A 39 4.90 -9.99 8.14
CA VAL A 39 4.18 -10.35 6.91
C VAL A 39 3.83 -11.84 6.91
N LEU A 40 4.77 -12.70 7.29
CA LEU A 40 4.55 -14.14 7.40
C LEU A 40 3.42 -14.47 8.39
N ALA A 41 3.40 -13.84 9.56
CA ALA A 41 2.39 -14.08 10.58
C ALA A 41 0.98 -13.66 10.12
N GLU A 42 0.87 -12.56 9.38
CA GLU A 42 -0.40 -12.12 8.77
C GLU A 42 -0.87 -13.11 7.70
N LEU A 43 0.03 -13.48 6.78
CA LEU A 43 -0.26 -14.44 5.73
C LEU A 43 -0.68 -15.80 6.28
N GLN A 44 -0.05 -16.28 7.36
CA GLN A 44 -0.44 -17.53 8.03
C GLN A 44 -1.86 -17.48 8.62
N LYS A 45 -2.36 -16.32 9.05
CA LYS A 45 -3.75 -16.18 9.49
C LYS A 45 -4.70 -16.34 8.30
N TRP A 46 -4.38 -15.72 7.17
CA TRP A 46 -5.13 -15.84 5.93
C TRP A 46 -5.09 -17.27 5.35
N ALA A 47 -3.94 -17.95 5.42
CA ALA A 47 -3.78 -19.33 4.98
C ALA A 47 -4.78 -20.29 5.61
N LYS A 48 -5.05 -20.14 6.92
CA LYS A 48 -6.00 -20.97 7.67
C LYS A 48 -7.42 -20.88 7.13
N THR A 49 -7.80 -19.77 6.48
CA THR A 49 -9.13 -19.58 5.90
C THR A 49 -9.24 -20.10 4.47
N CYS A 50 -8.14 -20.13 3.71
CA CYS A 50 -8.17 -20.40 2.28
C CYS A 50 -7.52 -21.75 1.88
N GLY A 51 -6.87 -22.44 2.82
CA GLY A 51 -6.15 -23.69 2.56
C GLY A 51 -4.84 -23.48 1.80
N ALA A 52 -4.23 -22.29 1.91
CA ALA A 52 -2.93 -22.01 1.30
C ALA A 52 -1.81 -22.61 2.16
N GLU A 53 -0.75 -23.10 1.51
CA GLU A 53 0.51 -23.45 2.17
C GLU A 53 1.44 -22.24 2.13
N ILE A 54 1.95 -21.82 3.30
CA ILE A 54 2.83 -20.66 3.40
C ILE A 54 4.12 -21.06 4.11
N SER A 55 5.25 -20.79 3.48
CA SER A 55 6.58 -21.09 4.00
C SER A 55 7.50 -19.88 3.89
N TYR A 56 8.22 -19.57 4.96
CA TYR A 56 9.34 -18.65 4.92
C TYR A 56 10.53 -19.32 4.24
N VAL A 57 11.09 -18.66 3.22
CA VAL A 57 12.20 -19.13 2.38
C VAL A 57 13.34 -18.10 2.31
N GLY A 58 13.21 -16.99 3.03
CA GLY A 58 14.21 -15.92 3.08
C GLY A 58 15.57 -16.44 3.54
N ASP A 59 16.59 -16.13 2.72
CA ASP A 59 17.99 -16.45 2.94
C ASP A 59 18.81 -15.18 2.71
N GLU A 60 19.92 -15.03 3.43
CA GLU A 60 20.66 -13.77 3.46
C GLU A 60 21.18 -13.42 2.04
N ASN A 61 20.88 -12.19 1.59
CA ASN A 61 21.26 -11.65 0.27
C ASN A 61 20.68 -12.38 -0.95
N ARG A 62 19.54 -13.06 -0.84
CA ARG A 62 18.88 -13.74 -1.96
C ARG A 62 17.44 -13.24 -2.15
N PRO A 63 16.94 -13.21 -3.39
CA PRO A 63 15.58 -12.73 -3.68
C PRO A 63 14.54 -13.77 -3.27
N GLY A 64 13.43 -13.29 -2.69
CA GLY A 64 12.27 -14.03 -2.26
C GLY A 64 12.34 -14.46 -0.79
N ASP A 65 11.37 -14.01 -0.01
CA ASP A 65 11.31 -14.20 1.45
C ASP A 65 10.22 -15.19 1.86
N ILE A 66 9.06 -15.15 1.19
CA ILE A 66 7.89 -15.96 1.55
C ILE A 66 7.30 -16.61 0.31
N LEU A 67 7.11 -17.92 0.37
CA LEU A 67 6.47 -18.70 -0.68
C LEU A 67 5.05 -19.05 -0.27
N ILE A 68 4.08 -18.72 -1.13
CA ILE A 68 2.65 -19.02 -0.97
C ILE A 68 2.26 -20.00 -2.07
N LYS A 69 1.74 -21.17 -1.70
CA LYS A 69 1.23 -22.17 -2.63
C LYS A 69 -0.25 -22.39 -2.40
N LEU A 70 -1.01 -22.24 -3.46
CA LEU A 70 -2.41 -22.65 -3.54
C LEU A 70 -2.45 -23.77 -4.57
N THR A 71 -3.06 -24.89 -4.19
CA THR A 71 -3.29 -26.01 -5.11
C THR A 71 -4.73 -26.02 -5.57
N SER A 72 -5.02 -26.78 -6.61
CA SER A 72 -6.36 -27.08 -7.11
C SER A 72 -7.30 -27.67 -6.04
N ASN A 73 -6.77 -28.20 -4.94
CA ASN A 73 -7.54 -28.66 -3.77
C ASN A 73 -7.86 -27.54 -2.75
N SER A 74 -7.29 -26.35 -2.93
CA SER A 74 -7.61 -25.17 -2.11
C SER A 74 -8.97 -24.57 -2.50
N VAL A 75 -9.48 -23.66 -1.68
CA VAL A 75 -10.75 -22.94 -1.94
C VAL A 75 -10.73 -22.20 -3.29
N VAL A 76 -9.55 -21.92 -3.81
CA VAL A 76 -9.33 -21.13 -5.03
C VAL A 76 -9.37 -22.00 -6.30
N GLY A 77 -9.18 -23.31 -6.18
CA GLY A 77 -9.35 -24.27 -7.28
C GLY A 77 -8.33 -24.17 -8.42
N ILE A 78 -7.18 -23.51 -8.20
CA ILE A 78 -6.08 -23.39 -9.18
C ILE A 78 -4.72 -23.62 -8.53
N ASP A 79 -3.78 -24.13 -9.33
CA ASP A 79 -2.38 -24.22 -8.94
C ASP A 79 -1.68 -22.89 -9.20
N ILE A 80 -1.34 -22.19 -8.11
CA ILE A 80 -0.57 -20.94 -8.15
C ILE A 80 0.48 -20.94 -7.05
N THR A 81 1.70 -20.58 -7.45
CA THR A 81 2.86 -20.44 -6.57
C THR A 81 3.31 -18.99 -6.65
N ILE A 82 3.13 -18.26 -5.55
CA ILE A 82 3.48 -16.84 -5.43
C ILE A 82 4.75 -16.72 -4.57
N ILE A 83 5.81 -16.12 -5.11
CA ILE A 83 6.96 -15.70 -4.31
C ILE A 83 6.82 -14.23 -3.91
N LEU A 84 6.97 -13.94 -2.62
CA LEU A 84 6.85 -12.60 -2.06
C LEU A 84 8.21 -12.13 -1.53
N GLU A 85 8.58 -10.91 -1.92
CA GLU A 85 9.72 -10.15 -1.40
C GLU A 85 9.17 -9.04 -0.48
N ALA A 86 9.49 -9.08 0.81
CA ALA A 86 9.03 -8.14 1.82
C ALA A 86 10.14 -7.16 2.20
N ARG A 87 9.98 -5.89 1.83
CA ARG A 87 11.03 -4.89 1.95
C ARG A 87 10.66 -3.71 2.84
N ASN A 88 11.37 -3.59 3.95
CA ASN A 88 11.29 -2.45 4.86
C ASN A 88 12.48 -1.47 4.68
N ARG A 89 12.56 -0.82 3.52
CA ARG A 89 13.61 0.19 3.21
C ARG A 89 13.06 1.35 2.39
N GLU A 90 12.54 2.37 3.07
CA GLU A 90 11.93 3.55 2.43
C GLU A 90 12.95 4.48 1.75
N SER A 91 14.19 4.52 2.25
CA SER A 91 15.24 5.41 1.74
C SER A 91 15.70 5.09 0.32
N GLN A 92 15.43 3.87 -0.17
CA GLN A 92 15.81 3.44 -1.51
C GLN A 92 14.60 2.93 -2.27
N ARG A 93 13.99 3.83 -3.04
CA ARG A 93 12.83 3.53 -3.89
C ARG A 93 13.21 2.63 -5.06
N TRP A 94 12.38 1.64 -5.36
CA TRP A 94 12.57 0.80 -6.54
C TRP A 94 11.46 1.05 -7.56
N GLY A 95 11.87 1.37 -8.79
CA GLY A 95 10.97 1.45 -9.93
C GLY A 95 10.75 0.10 -10.61
N ARG A 96 9.87 0.10 -11.59
CA ARG A 96 9.38 -1.07 -12.33
C ARG A 96 10.46 -1.97 -12.88
N THR A 97 11.44 -1.42 -13.58
CA THR A 97 12.51 -2.22 -14.21
C THR A 97 13.31 -3.02 -13.18
N LYS A 98 13.60 -2.40 -12.02
CA LYS A 98 14.39 -3.05 -10.96
C LYS A 98 13.57 -4.12 -10.26
N ILE A 99 12.31 -3.82 -9.94
CA ILE A 99 11.40 -4.78 -9.31
C ILE A 99 11.19 -5.98 -10.23
N SER A 100 10.86 -5.75 -11.51
CA SER A 100 10.60 -6.82 -12.47
C SER A 100 11.79 -7.78 -12.57
N ARG A 101 13.03 -7.28 -12.69
CA ARG A 101 14.24 -8.12 -12.76
C ARG A 101 14.48 -8.90 -11.48
N HIS A 102 14.21 -8.28 -10.34
CA HIS A 102 14.40 -8.91 -9.04
C HIS A 102 13.39 -10.04 -8.80
N LEU A 103 12.12 -9.77 -9.06
CA LEU A 103 11.05 -10.77 -8.96
C LEU A 103 11.24 -11.89 -9.97
N GLU A 104 11.67 -11.61 -11.20
CA GLU A 104 12.00 -12.65 -12.18
C GLU A 104 13.05 -13.62 -11.66
N SER A 105 14.07 -13.11 -10.95
CA SER A 105 15.10 -13.96 -10.33
C SER A 105 14.54 -14.80 -9.18
N ALA A 106 13.62 -14.24 -8.38
CA ALA A 106 12.93 -14.96 -7.32
C ALA A 106 12.04 -16.08 -7.88
N MET A 107 11.27 -15.76 -8.93
CA MET A 107 10.36 -16.70 -9.60
C MET A 107 11.10 -17.88 -10.20
N ALA A 108 12.20 -17.61 -10.92
CA ALA A 108 13.06 -18.65 -11.47
C ALA A 108 13.58 -19.62 -10.40
N ARG A 109 14.00 -19.08 -9.24
CA ARG A 109 14.60 -19.85 -8.15
C ARG A 109 13.60 -20.78 -7.47
N TYR A 110 12.39 -20.30 -7.23
CA TYR A 110 11.36 -21.03 -6.47
C TYR A 110 10.31 -21.69 -7.36
N GLU A 111 10.54 -21.70 -8.67
CA GLU A 111 9.60 -22.21 -9.68
C GLU A 111 8.20 -21.60 -9.50
N ALA A 112 8.17 -20.31 -9.14
CA ALA A 112 6.93 -19.58 -8.90
C ALA A 112 6.38 -19.03 -10.21
N ASN A 113 5.07 -19.13 -10.40
CA ASN A 113 4.37 -18.61 -11.56
C ASN A 113 3.73 -17.23 -11.32
N CYS A 114 3.79 -16.73 -10.09
CA CYS A 114 3.45 -15.36 -9.74
C CYS A 114 4.42 -14.77 -8.71
N ALA A 115 4.49 -13.44 -8.60
CA ALA A 115 5.30 -12.78 -7.59
C ALA A 115 4.72 -11.49 -7.03
N ILE A 116 5.09 -11.17 -5.78
CA ILE A 116 4.74 -9.91 -5.12
C ILE A 116 6.01 -9.23 -4.62
N PHE A 117 6.20 -7.97 -5.00
CA PHE A 117 7.13 -7.07 -4.30
C PHE A 117 6.33 -6.22 -3.32
N LEU A 118 6.51 -6.47 -2.03
CA LEU A 118 5.79 -5.81 -0.96
C LEU A 118 6.71 -4.84 -0.23
N SER A 119 6.50 -3.54 -0.42
CA SER A 119 7.15 -2.55 0.44
C SER A 119 6.37 -2.38 1.74
N HIS A 120 7.05 -2.06 2.83
CA HIS A 120 6.38 -1.64 4.08
C HIS A 120 5.40 -0.50 3.86
N SER A 121 5.79 0.50 3.06
CA SER A 121 4.94 1.64 2.70
C SER A 121 5.12 2.03 1.24
N ASN A 122 4.20 2.84 0.71
CA ASN A 122 4.32 3.36 -0.66
C ASN A 122 5.59 4.20 -0.88
N ARG A 123 6.24 4.66 0.20
CA ARG A 123 7.49 5.43 0.12
C ARG A 123 8.68 4.62 -0.35
N GLY A 124 8.63 3.28 -0.27
CA GLY A 124 9.65 2.39 -0.82
C GLY A 124 9.48 2.09 -2.31
N LEU A 125 8.39 2.57 -2.94
CA LEU A 125 8.07 2.34 -4.34
C LEU A 125 8.44 3.54 -5.22
N GLY A 126 8.84 3.27 -6.46
CA GLY A 126 9.08 4.28 -7.48
C GLY A 126 7.78 5.00 -7.86
N LYS A 127 7.90 6.24 -8.34
CA LYS A 127 6.73 7.03 -8.77
C LYS A 127 5.96 6.36 -9.93
N ASP A 128 6.66 5.59 -10.74
CA ASP A 128 6.14 4.79 -11.86
C ASP A 128 5.33 3.56 -11.40
N ILE A 129 5.49 3.14 -10.14
CA ILE A 129 4.69 2.09 -9.51
C ILE A 129 3.46 2.68 -8.81
N GLY A 130 3.63 3.79 -8.09
CA GLY A 130 2.57 4.36 -7.27
C GLY A 130 2.21 3.44 -6.09
N ASP A 131 0.91 3.29 -5.81
CA ASP A 131 0.41 2.40 -4.76
C ASP A 131 0.29 0.95 -5.24
N PHE A 132 0.11 0.74 -6.55
CA PHE A 132 -0.10 -0.59 -7.13
C PHE A 132 0.43 -0.65 -8.57
N GLY A 133 1.53 -1.39 -8.75
CA GLY A 133 2.11 -1.72 -10.04
C GLY A 133 1.93 -3.19 -10.36
N GLN A 134 1.78 -3.52 -11.63
CA GLN A 134 1.65 -4.91 -12.10
C GLN A 134 2.45 -5.10 -13.37
N GLY A 135 2.94 -6.30 -13.65
CA GLY A 135 3.56 -6.66 -14.92
C GLY A 135 3.63 -8.16 -15.12
N GLU A 136 4.42 -8.55 -16.12
CA GLU A 136 4.59 -9.94 -16.51
C GLU A 136 6.06 -10.16 -16.89
N CYS A 137 6.56 -11.36 -16.64
CA CYS A 137 7.83 -11.86 -17.14
C CYS A 137 7.62 -13.28 -17.69
N GLN A 138 8.70 -13.91 -18.16
CA GLN A 138 8.62 -15.27 -18.75
C GLN A 138 8.07 -16.35 -17.81
N TYR A 139 8.09 -16.13 -16.48
CA TYR A 139 7.56 -17.06 -15.50
C TYR A 139 6.10 -16.79 -15.10
N GLY A 140 5.58 -15.60 -15.41
CA GLY A 140 4.19 -15.22 -15.15
C GLY A 140 4.02 -13.81 -14.61
N PHE A 141 2.92 -13.57 -13.90
CA PHE A 141 2.51 -12.23 -13.45
C PHE A 141 3.21 -11.79 -12.17
N TRP A 142 3.45 -10.50 -12.05
CA TRP A 142 3.93 -9.90 -10.81
C TRP A 142 3.15 -8.65 -10.43
N VAL A 143 3.06 -8.41 -9.12
CA VAL A 143 2.51 -7.19 -8.51
C VAL A 143 3.55 -6.53 -7.62
N ALA A 144 3.55 -5.21 -7.56
CA ALA A 144 4.36 -4.39 -6.68
C ALA A 144 3.46 -3.42 -5.92
N THR A 145 3.43 -3.50 -4.59
CA THR A 145 2.53 -2.70 -3.76
C THR A 145 3.07 -2.51 -2.34
N HIS A 146 2.29 -1.89 -1.46
CA HIS A 146 2.61 -1.69 -0.04
C HIS A 146 1.76 -2.60 0.86
N HIS A 147 2.13 -2.68 2.14
CA HIS A 147 1.58 -3.62 3.13
C HIS A 147 0.06 -3.69 3.13
N ASP A 148 -0.63 -2.54 3.15
CA ASP A 148 -2.10 -2.47 3.23
C ASP A 148 -2.83 -3.12 2.05
N MET A 149 -2.13 -3.30 0.93
CA MET A 149 -2.68 -3.83 -0.33
C MET A 149 -2.29 -5.29 -0.56
N ILE A 150 -1.64 -5.96 0.40
CA ILE A 150 -1.16 -7.35 0.24
C ILE A 150 -2.30 -8.32 -0.14
N ASN A 151 -3.45 -8.20 0.53
CA ASN A 151 -4.61 -9.06 0.26
C ASN A 151 -5.17 -8.84 -1.15
N ILE A 152 -5.17 -7.59 -1.61
CA ILE A 152 -5.61 -7.23 -2.98
C ILE A 152 -4.61 -7.78 -4.00
N ALA A 153 -3.30 -7.67 -3.74
CA ALA A 153 -2.27 -8.21 -4.62
C ALA A 153 -2.42 -9.73 -4.83
N ILE A 154 -2.64 -10.48 -3.74
CA ILE A 154 -2.86 -11.93 -3.81
C ILE A 154 -4.11 -12.24 -4.64
N GLN A 155 -5.23 -11.55 -4.40
CA GLN A 155 -6.47 -11.77 -5.14
C GLN A 155 -6.33 -11.45 -6.63
N VAL A 156 -5.65 -10.35 -6.98
CA VAL A 156 -5.41 -9.99 -8.39
C VAL A 156 -4.58 -11.07 -9.10
N LEU A 157 -3.54 -11.61 -8.45
CA LEU A 157 -2.73 -12.67 -9.03
C LEU A 157 -3.50 -13.97 -9.21
N ILE A 158 -4.32 -14.35 -8.22
CA ILE A 158 -5.25 -15.49 -8.32
C ILE A 158 -6.19 -15.32 -9.52
N LEU A 159 -6.84 -14.17 -9.64
CA LEU A 159 -7.80 -13.91 -10.71
C LEU A 159 -7.14 -13.94 -12.09
N ARG A 160 -5.95 -13.35 -12.22
CA ARG A 160 -5.17 -13.40 -13.47
C ARG A 160 -4.80 -14.82 -13.83
N GLN A 161 -4.33 -15.61 -12.87
CA GLN A 161 -3.98 -17.01 -13.12
C GLN A 161 -5.21 -17.83 -13.53
N GLN A 162 -6.36 -17.63 -12.87
CA GLN A 162 -7.62 -18.27 -13.26
C GLN A 162 -8.03 -17.92 -14.70
N LEU A 163 -7.93 -16.65 -15.09
CA LEU A 163 -8.25 -16.20 -16.45
C LEU A 163 -7.32 -16.84 -17.48
N THR A 164 -6.01 -16.85 -17.25
CA THR A 164 -5.04 -17.47 -18.16
C THR A 164 -5.26 -18.98 -18.29
N SER A 165 -5.53 -19.68 -17.18
CA SER A 165 -5.87 -21.10 -17.22
C SER A 165 -7.17 -21.35 -18.00
N GLN A 166 -8.20 -20.52 -17.85
CA GLN A 166 -9.47 -20.69 -18.56
C GLN A 166 -9.37 -20.39 -20.06
N GLN A 167 -8.58 -19.39 -20.47
CA GLN A 167 -8.29 -19.10 -21.88
C GLN A 167 -7.61 -20.29 -22.57
N THR A 168 -6.82 -21.08 -21.83
CA THR A 168 -6.14 -22.27 -22.35
C THR A 168 -7.08 -23.48 -22.52
N PHE A 169 -8.16 -23.56 -21.74
CA PHE A 169 -9.05 -24.73 -21.68
C PHE A 169 -10.43 -24.53 -22.33
N ASN A 170 -10.64 -23.43 -23.06
CA ASN A 170 -11.84 -23.17 -23.88
C ASN A 170 -13.16 -23.28 -23.07
N SER A 171 -13.16 -22.74 -21.86
CA SER A 171 -14.33 -22.67 -20.98
C SER A 171 -15.32 -21.62 -21.49
N GLN A 172 -16.62 -21.90 -21.38
CA GLN A 172 -17.76 -21.06 -21.82
C GLN A 172 -17.97 -19.77 -20.98
N ILE A 173 -16.90 -19.22 -20.40
CA ILE A 173 -16.91 -18.03 -19.55
C ILE A 173 -16.57 -16.83 -20.44
N ASP A 174 -17.34 -15.75 -20.31
CA ASP A 174 -17.09 -14.50 -21.03
C ASP A 174 -15.84 -13.80 -20.44
N GLY A 175 -14.66 -14.23 -20.90
CA GLY A 175 -13.37 -13.67 -20.50
C GLY A 175 -13.27 -12.17 -20.79
N THR A 176 -13.98 -11.67 -21.79
CA THR A 176 -14.03 -10.25 -22.14
C THR A 176 -14.78 -9.46 -21.07
N ALA A 177 -15.89 -9.97 -20.53
CA ALA A 177 -16.60 -9.33 -19.42
C ALA A 177 -15.77 -9.30 -18.13
N ILE A 178 -14.99 -10.34 -17.84
CA ILE A 178 -14.13 -10.37 -16.66
C ILE A 178 -12.91 -9.45 -16.83
N GLU A 179 -12.24 -9.46 -17.99
CA GLU A 179 -11.16 -8.51 -18.29
C GLU A 179 -11.63 -7.06 -18.17
N PHE A 180 -12.85 -6.76 -18.64
CA PHE A 180 -13.45 -5.44 -18.48
C PHE A 180 -13.61 -5.06 -17.00
N GLN A 181 -14.06 -5.98 -16.15
CA GLN A 181 -14.19 -5.75 -14.70
C GLN A 181 -12.83 -5.56 -14.03
N VAL A 182 -11.81 -6.34 -14.42
CA VAL A 182 -10.43 -6.14 -13.94
C VAL A 182 -9.91 -4.76 -14.34
N GLN A 183 -10.12 -4.33 -15.59
CA GLN A 183 -9.77 -2.98 -16.04
C GLN A 183 -10.53 -1.88 -15.29
N GLN A 184 -11.80 -2.10 -14.93
CA GLN A 184 -12.55 -1.16 -14.11
C GLN A 184 -12.00 -1.05 -12.68
N ILE A 185 -11.62 -2.18 -12.06
CA ILE A 185 -10.95 -2.19 -10.76
C ILE A 185 -9.63 -1.42 -10.85
N GLU A 186 -8.82 -1.68 -11.88
CA GLU A 186 -7.56 -0.97 -12.11
C GLU A 186 -7.77 0.55 -12.27
N SER A 187 -8.77 0.97 -13.05
CA SER A 187 -9.09 2.39 -13.22
C SER A 187 -9.57 3.02 -11.91
N SER A 188 -10.33 2.27 -11.12
CA SER A 188 -10.84 2.76 -9.83
C SER A 188 -9.71 2.92 -8.81
N LEU A 189 -8.75 2.00 -8.78
CA LEU A 189 -7.55 2.10 -7.94
C LEU A 189 -6.70 3.32 -8.34
N LYS A 190 -6.52 3.59 -9.64
CA LYS A 190 -5.84 4.81 -10.11
C LYS A 190 -6.55 6.09 -9.65
N HIS A 191 -7.88 6.11 -9.70
CA HIS A 191 -8.66 7.24 -9.18
C HIS A 191 -8.48 7.42 -7.67
N ILE A 192 -8.45 6.34 -6.89
CA ILE A 192 -8.18 6.41 -5.45
C ILE A 192 -6.80 7.02 -5.18
N THR A 193 -5.75 6.59 -5.90
CA THR A 193 -4.40 7.19 -5.78
C THR A 193 -4.43 8.69 -6.11
N GLN A 194 -5.16 9.11 -7.14
CA GLN A 194 -5.31 10.54 -7.48
C GLN A 194 -6.03 11.31 -6.36
N ILE A 195 -7.11 10.76 -5.81
CA ILE A 195 -7.85 11.35 -4.68
C ILE A 195 -6.94 11.51 -3.47
N ASN A 196 -6.18 10.48 -3.10
CA ASN A 196 -5.25 10.53 -1.97
C ASN A 196 -4.13 11.57 -2.18
N THR A 197 -3.68 11.73 -3.43
CA THR A 197 -2.72 12.79 -3.79
C THR A 197 -3.32 14.18 -3.54
N TYR A 198 -4.55 14.43 -4.00
CA TYR A 198 -5.24 15.70 -3.75
C TYR A 198 -5.54 15.95 -2.27
N LEU A 199 -5.85 14.89 -1.52
CA LEU A 199 -6.06 14.99 -0.07
C LEU A 199 -4.77 15.44 0.64
N THR A 200 -3.64 14.80 0.30
CA THR A 200 -2.31 15.15 0.84
C THR A 200 -1.94 16.60 0.53
N GLU A 201 -2.21 17.06 -0.70
CA GLU A 201 -1.98 18.46 -1.07
C GLU A 201 -2.88 19.43 -0.29
N THR A 202 -4.14 19.05 -0.07
CA THR A 202 -5.11 19.85 0.70
C THR A 202 -4.69 19.97 2.17
N GLU A 203 -4.19 18.90 2.77
CA GLU A 203 -3.65 18.91 4.13
C GLU A 203 -2.43 19.82 4.24
N LYS A 204 -1.48 19.70 3.31
CA LYS A 204 -0.30 20.56 3.26
C LYS A 204 -0.68 22.04 3.13
N ASN A 205 -1.64 22.35 2.26
CA ASN A 205 -2.15 23.71 2.10
C ASN A 205 -2.83 24.21 3.37
N SER A 206 -3.61 23.37 4.04
CA SER A 206 -4.29 23.70 5.30
C SER A 206 -3.30 23.98 6.44
N GLU A 207 -2.23 23.21 6.53
CA GLU A 207 -1.15 23.44 7.51
C GLU A 207 -0.42 24.76 7.22
N GLY A 208 -0.16 25.05 5.94
CA GLY A 208 0.39 26.35 5.52
C GLY A 208 -0.47 27.55 5.91
N ILE A 209 -1.80 27.45 5.75
CA ILE A 209 -2.75 28.48 6.17
C ILE A 209 -2.72 28.68 7.70
N ARG A 210 -2.64 27.59 8.48
CA ARG A 210 -2.53 27.67 9.94
C ARG A 210 -1.26 28.39 10.39
N GLU A 211 -0.13 28.08 9.76
CA GLU A 211 1.14 28.75 10.06
C GLU A 211 1.09 30.24 9.71
N GLN A 212 0.50 30.62 8.57
CA GLN A 212 0.28 32.04 8.24
C GLN A 212 -0.65 32.73 9.25
N ALA A 213 -1.73 32.07 9.68
CA ALA A 213 -2.62 32.61 10.69
C ALA A 213 -1.91 32.80 12.04
N LYS A 214 -1.02 31.89 12.44
CA LYS A 214 -0.16 32.07 13.64
C LYS A 214 0.80 33.25 13.48
N ALA A 215 1.44 33.38 12.32
CA ALA A 215 2.34 34.49 12.03
C ALA A 215 1.61 35.84 12.10
N LEU A 216 0.43 35.95 11.47
CA LEU A 216 -0.43 37.14 11.54
C LEU A 216 -0.83 37.49 12.97
N ARG A 217 -1.23 36.50 13.80
CA ARG A 217 -1.55 36.74 15.21
C ARG A 217 -0.35 37.29 15.99
N LYS A 218 0.85 36.79 15.72
CA LYS A 218 2.10 37.27 16.35
C LYS A 218 2.42 38.70 15.93
N GLU A 219 2.24 39.03 14.66
CA GLU A 219 2.47 40.37 14.12
C GLU A 219 1.49 41.41 14.70
N ILE A 220 0.19 41.06 14.79
CA ILE A 220 -0.83 41.89 15.45
C ILE A 220 -0.43 42.15 16.91
N ARG A 221 -0.03 41.10 17.64
CA ARG A 221 0.41 41.24 19.04
C ARG A 221 1.62 42.16 19.17
N SER A 222 2.65 41.98 18.34
CA SER A 222 3.83 42.84 18.34
C SER A 222 3.48 44.30 18.05
N SER A 223 2.56 44.53 17.12
CA SER A 223 2.08 45.88 16.78
C SER A 223 1.34 46.53 17.96
N LEU A 224 0.46 45.79 18.63
CA LEU A 224 -0.24 46.24 19.84
C LEU A 224 0.73 46.55 21.00
N GLU A 225 1.77 45.74 21.18
CA GLU A 225 2.83 45.98 22.18
C GLU A 225 3.59 47.27 21.87
N ARG A 226 3.94 47.53 20.60
CA ARG A 226 4.59 48.79 20.18
C ARG A 226 3.69 50.00 20.41
N ILE A 227 2.40 49.91 20.08
CA ILE A 227 1.42 50.97 20.34
C ILE A 227 1.34 51.26 21.85
N THR A 228 1.23 50.21 22.67
CA THR A 228 1.18 50.34 24.14
C THR A 228 2.43 51.01 24.68
N GLN A 229 3.62 50.59 24.24
CA GLN A 229 4.88 51.21 24.64
C GLN A 229 4.98 52.68 24.21
N ALA A 230 4.49 53.04 23.03
CA ALA A 230 4.47 54.43 22.56
C ALA A 230 3.55 55.29 23.45
N ILE A 231 2.36 54.79 23.79
CA ILE A 231 1.42 55.47 24.69
C ILE A 231 2.05 55.67 26.08
N SER A 232 2.67 54.63 26.66
CA SER A 232 3.34 54.72 27.96
C SER A 232 4.51 55.71 27.97
N LYS A 233 5.27 55.80 26.86
CA LYS A 233 6.37 56.77 26.73
C LYS A 233 5.88 58.22 26.56
N SER A 234 4.69 58.41 25.97
CA SER A 234 4.07 59.73 25.79
C SER A 234 3.37 60.28 27.04
N ASN A 235 3.38 59.56 28.17
CA ASN A 235 2.76 59.97 29.43
C ASN A 235 3.80 60.09 30.57
N PRO A 236 4.69 61.10 30.59
CA PRO A 236 5.77 61.21 31.58
C PRO A 236 5.34 61.76 32.94
N GLN A 237 4.05 61.88 33.24
CA GLN A 237 3.55 62.35 34.54
C GLN A 237 2.39 61.50 35.04
N ALA A 238 2.72 60.50 35.86
CA ALA A 238 1.99 60.09 37.05
C ALA A 238 3.03 59.60 38.07
#